data_AF-A0A1V0URC0-F1
#
_entry.id   AF-A0A1V0URC0-F1
#
_cell.length_a   1.000
_cell.length_b   1.000
_cell.length_c   1.000
_cell.angle_alpha   90.00
_cell.angle_beta   90.00
_cell.angle_gamma   90.00
#
_symmetry.space_group_name_H-M   'P 1'
#
loop_
_entity.id
_entity.type
_entity.pdbx_description
1 polymer ?
#
loop_
_entity_poly.entity_id
_entity_poly.type
_entity_poly.pdbx_seq_one_letter_code
_entity_poly.pdbx_strand_id
1 'polypeptide(L)'
;MSAIENIFSYISQYILKNGEQLDTNYTRITSLVDVDIVKQTARTFRRVGTLTLSLDAYAQEDAQIPDIPLLKWTLGKRAILDDLQAFEWLNKGWIMKEMRFKQDGKTIERVHYRMGYRLFVYLQKKTDREHQEKIRQFASYQLDAQKVLRGLVFDDKERAVLLSSLTHHVSVSIHWKIEELAESDLFPSSWSAIKRIKCLTFLLAFIMISSHKELFDWKEIGAQYYGGIGGSKAFDDYKDEFICVLEEWSGQSAEILGMISSGKITPLYFAGHLRGGGRVFRRVLFMH
;
A
#
# COMPACT_ATOMS: atom_id res chain seq x y z
N MET A 1 -21.21 -16.38 -18.33
CA MET A 1 -20.39 -17.50 -17.84
C MET A 1 -20.93 -17.92 -16.49
N SER A 2 -21.19 -19.22 -16.30
CA SER A 2 -21.70 -19.76 -15.04
C SER A 2 -20.62 -19.69 -13.93
N ALA A 3 -21.03 -19.68 -12.66
CA ALA A 3 -20.08 -19.65 -11.53
C ALA A 3 -19.09 -20.83 -11.57
N ILE A 4 -19.56 -21.99 -12.03
CA ILE A 4 -18.76 -23.22 -12.17
C ILE A 4 -17.69 -23.07 -13.25
N GLU A 5 -18.03 -22.48 -14.40
CA GLU A 5 -17.05 -22.20 -15.47
C GLU A 5 -15.88 -21.35 -14.97
N ASN A 6 -16.16 -20.34 -14.16
CA ASN A 6 -15.11 -19.48 -13.60
C ASN A 6 -14.20 -20.25 -12.62
N ILE A 7 -14.76 -21.13 -11.79
CA ILE A 7 -13.99 -21.99 -10.88
C ILE A 7 -13.09 -22.93 -11.69
N PHE A 8 -13.62 -23.57 -12.73
CA PHE A 8 -12.84 -24.50 -13.56
C PHE A 8 -11.76 -23.78 -14.38
N SER A 9 -12.04 -22.58 -14.88
CA SER A 9 -11.06 -21.72 -15.54
C SER A 9 -9.92 -21.35 -14.59
N TYR A 10 -10.24 -20.92 -13.36
CA TYR A 10 -9.26 -20.65 -12.31
C TYR A 10 -8.37 -21.87 -12.01
N ILE A 11 -8.98 -23.05 -11.83
CA ILE A 11 -8.22 -24.28 -11.56
C ILE A 11 -7.32 -24.63 -12.76
N SER A 12 -7.84 -24.53 -13.97
CA SER A 12 -7.09 -24.82 -15.19
C SER A 12 -5.89 -23.89 -15.36
N GLN A 13 -6.05 -22.61 -15.04
CA GLN A 13 -5.00 -21.60 -15.19
C GLN A 13 -3.91 -21.67 -14.11
N TYR A 14 -4.27 -21.91 -12.84
CA TYR A 14 -3.35 -21.72 -11.71
C TYR A 14 -2.97 -23.01 -10.96
N ILE A 15 -3.67 -24.11 -11.21
CA ILE A 15 -3.59 -25.32 -10.37
C ILE A 15 -3.13 -26.53 -11.17
N LEU A 16 -3.69 -26.74 -12.37
CA LEU A 16 -3.35 -27.85 -13.24
C LEU A 16 -1.93 -27.74 -13.80
N LYS A 17 -1.29 -28.89 -14.04
CA LYS A 17 -0.01 -28.95 -14.76
C LYS A 17 -0.22 -29.13 -16.26
N ASN A 18 0.82 -28.89 -17.05
CA ASN A 18 0.78 -29.10 -18.50
C ASN A 18 0.28 -30.50 -18.87
N GLY A 19 -0.76 -30.54 -19.71
CA GLY A 19 -1.43 -31.76 -20.17
C GLY A 19 -2.42 -32.37 -19.17
N GLU A 20 -2.65 -31.75 -18.02
CA GLU A 20 -3.72 -32.12 -17.10
C GLU A 20 -5.01 -31.36 -17.44
N GLN A 21 -6.14 -32.00 -17.21
CA GLN A 21 -7.49 -31.45 -17.38
C GLN A 21 -8.38 -31.89 -16.21
N LEU A 22 -9.48 -31.18 -15.99
CA LEU A 22 -10.51 -31.62 -15.06
C LEU A 22 -11.48 -32.55 -15.78
N ASP A 23 -11.86 -33.64 -15.13
CA ASP A 23 -13.02 -34.43 -15.54
C ASP A 23 -14.29 -33.65 -15.19
N THR A 24 -15.14 -33.43 -16.18
CA THR A 24 -16.42 -32.73 -16.00
C THR A 24 -17.44 -33.56 -15.24
N ASN A 25 -17.21 -34.88 -15.10
CA ASN A 25 -18.03 -35.77 -14.29
C ASN A 25 -17.56 -35.72 -12.83
N TYR A 26 -17.95 -34.67 -12.11
CA TYR A 26 -17.64 -34.55 -10.68
C TYR A 26 -18.65 -35.31 -9.81
N THR A 27 -18.17 -35.84 -8.68
CA THR A 27 -19.01 -36.53 -7.71
C THR A 27 -19.38 -35.58 -6.58
N ARG A 28 -20.68 -35.42 -6.30
CA ARG A 28 -21.15 -34.61 -5.17
C ARG A 28 -21.27 -35.51 -3.94
N ILE A 29 -20.57 -35.15 -2.87
CA ILE A 29 -20.62 -35.87 -1.58
C ILE A 29 -21.64 -35.21 -0.66
N THR A 30 -21.59 -33.88 -0.54
CA THR A 30 -22.50 -33.04 0.26
C THR A 30 -22.58 -31.63 -0.36
N SER A 31 -22.21 -30.58 0.39
CA SER A 31 -21.87 -29.22 -0.08
C SER A 31 -20.54 -29.17 -0.85
N LEU A 32 -19.78 -30.27 -0.80
CA LEU A 32 -18.50 -30.44 -1.47
C LEU A 32 -18.64 -31.37 -2.67
N VAL A 33 -17.82 -31.11 -3.67
CA VAL A 33 -17.65 -31.94 -4.86
C VAL A 33 -16.22 -32.40 -4.97
N ASP A 34 -16.06 -33.64 -5.45
CA ASP A 34 -14.80 -34.20 -5.88
C ASP A 34 -14.72 -34.14 -7.41
N VAL A 35 -13.72 -33.41 -7.90
CA VAL A 35 -13.42 -33.25 -9.32
C VAL A 35 -12.10 -33.94 -9.62
N ASP A 36 -12.12 -34.90 -10.54
CA ASP A 36 -10.90 -35.64 -10.88
C ASP A 36 -9.98 -34.83 -11.79
N ILE A 37 -8.69 -34.93 -11.53
CA ILE A 37 -7.65 -34.42 -12.41
C ILE A 37 -7.17 -35.58 -13.25
N VAL A 38 -7.29 -35.45 -14.56
CA VAL A 38 -6.93 -36.47 -15.54
C VAL A 38 -5.81 -35.95 -16.44
N LYS A 39 -4.91 -36.85 -16.85
CA LYS A 39 -3.87 -36.56 -17.82
C LYS A 39 -4.14 -37.40 -19.06
N GLN A 40 -4.41 -36.74 -20.18
CA GLN A 40 -4.61 -37.38 -21.46
C GLN A 40 -3.33 -37.28 -22.30
N THR A 41 -2.86 -38.43 -22.78
CA THR A 41 -1.83 -38.50 -23.82
C THR A 41 -2.44 -39.19 -25.05
N ALA A 42 -1.72 -39.19 -26.17
CA ALA A 42 -2.14 -39.92 -27.37
C ALA A 42 -2.42 -41.42 -27.14
N ARG A 43 -1.94 -42.01 -26.03
CA ARG A 43 -2.04 -43.44 -25.74
C ARG A 43 -2.74 -43.78 -24.42
N THR A 44 -2.91 -42.83 -23.51
CA THR A 44 -3.39 -43.12 -22.14
C THR A 44 -4.30 -42.02 -21.61
N PHE A 45 -5.42 -42.42 -21.00
CA PHE A 45 -6.22 -41.58 -20.12
C PHE A 45 -6.01 -42.05 -18.69
N ARG A 46 -5.52 -41.18 -17.81
CA ARG A 46 -5.19 -41.58 -16.44
C ARG A 46 -5.57 -40.51 -15.43
N ARG A 47 -6.23 -40.93 -14.34
CA ARG A 47 -6.45 -40.12 -13.14
C ARG A 47 -5.13 -39.90 -12.40
N VAL A 48 -4.79 -38.63 -12.18
CA VAL A 48 -3.55 -38.20 -11.53
C VAL A 48 -3.80 -37.48 -10.19
N GLY A 49 -5.05 -37.14 -9.91
CA GLY A 49 -5.44 -36.56 -8.63
C GLY A 49 -6.94 -36.30 -8.55
N THR A 50 -7.35 -35.72 -7.44
CA THR A 50 -8.71 -35.27 -7.17
C THR A 50 -8.66 -33.96 -6.40
N LEU A 51 -9.56 -33.04 -6.74
CA LEU A 51 -9.80 -31.81 -6.02
C LEU A 51 -11.12 -31.91 -5.29
N THR A 52 -11.10 -31.72 -3.97
CA THR A 52 -12.32 -31.51 -3.19
C THR A 52 -12.52 -30.02 -3.00
N LEU A 53 -13.68 -29.49 -3.37
CA LEU A 53 -14.00 -28.06 -3.26
C LEU A 53 -15.50 -27.81 -3.17
N SER A 54 -15.90 -26.61 -2.74
CA SER A 54 -17.30 -26.18 -2.78
C SER A 54 -17.59 -25.37 -4.05
N LEU A 55 -18.54 -25.81 -4.87
CA LEU A 55 -19.00 -25.07 -6.05
C LEU A 55 -20.04 -24.00 -5.68
N ASP A 56 -20.86 -24.27 -4.67
CA ASP A 56 -22.01 -23.44 -4.31
C ASP A 56 -21.61 -22.25 -3.41
N ALA A 57 -20.45 -22.33 -2.73
CA ALA A 57 -19.98 -21.28 -1.81
C ALA A 57 -19.65 -19.94 -2.48
N TYR A 58 -19.47 -19.89 -3.80
CA TYR A 58 -19.27 -18.64 -4.53
C TYR A 58 -20.56 -17.84 -4.71
N ALA A 59 -21.72 -18.51 -4.78
CA ALA A 59 -23.02 -17.87 -4.96
C ALA A 59 -23.54 -17.20 -3.67
N GLN A 60 -22.91 -17.47 -2.53
CA GLN A 60 -23.23 -16.83 -1.27
C GLN A 60 -22.57 -15.44 -1.22
N GLU A 61 -23.38 -14.40 -1.46
CA GLU A 61 -23.02 -12.97 -1.38
C GLU A 61 -22.69 -12.47 0.04
N ASP A 62 -22.35 -13.37 0.96
CA ASP A 62 -22.12 -12.96 2.34
C ASP A 62 -20.87 -12.10 2.45
N ALA A 63 -21.01 -11.00 3.21
CA ALA A 63 -19.98 -10.09 3.68
C ALA A 63 -18.89 -10.76 4.57
N GLN A 64 -18.75 -12.08 4.49
CA GLN A 64 -17.75 -12.84 5.22
C GLN A 64 -16.35 -12.46 4.74
N ILE A 65 -15.56 -11.99 5.69
CA ILE A 65 -14.14 -11.72 5.54
C ILE A 65 -13.40 -13.04 5.85
N PRO A 66 -12.45 -13.46 5.01
CA PRO A 66 -11.65 -14.64 5.30
C PRO A 66 -10.76 -14.40 6.52
N ASP A 67 -10.48 -15.46 7.27
CA ASP A 67 -9.63 -15.38 8.45
C ASP A 67 -8.24 -14.81 8.11
N ILE A 68 -7.64 -14.08 9.06
CA ILE A 68 -6.35 -13.40 8.89
C ILE A 68 -5.25 -14.30 8.28
N PRO A 69 -5.09 -15.59 8.65
CA PRO A 69 -4.09 -16.45 8.04
C PRO A 69 -4.27 -16.66 6.54
N LEU A 70 -5.51 -16.68 6.04
CA LEU A 70 -5.85 -16.86 4.63
C LEU A 70 -5.48 -15.65 3.78
N LEU A 71 -5.49 -14.44 4.37
CA LEU A 71 -5.11 -13.21 3.68
C LEU A 71 -3.64 -13.20 3.21
N LYS A 72 -2.79 -14.07 3.77
CA LYS A 72 -1.38 -14.21 3.40
C LYS A 72 -1.14 -15.35 2.40
N TRP A 73 -2.18 -15.99 1.88
CA TRP A 73 -2.03 -17.10 0.93
C TRP A 73 -1.70 -16.56 -0.46
N THR A 74 -0.86 -17.30 -1.16
CA THR A 74 -0.54 -17.07 -2.58
C THR A 74 -1.02 -18.27 -3.39
N LEU A 75 -1.17 -18.10 -4.70
CA LEU A 75 -1.63 -19.17 -5.62
C LEU A 75 -0.76 -20.44 -5.55
N GLY A 76 0.54 -20.28 -5.29
CA GLY A 76 1.50 -21.37 -5.16
C GLY A 76 1.52 -22.06 -3.80
N LYS A 77 0.87 -21.49 -2.78
CA LYS A 77 0.92 -22.02 -1.41
C LYS A 77 0.26 -23.40 -1.34
N ARG A 78 0.94 -24.32 -0.67
CA ARG A 78 0.45 -25.66 -0.30
C ARG A 78 0.52 -25.76 1.22
N ALA A 79 -0.61 -25.95 1.87
CA ALA A 79 -0.70 -26.02 3.32
C ALA A 79 -1.14 -27.42 3.77
N ILE A 80 -0.65 -27.84 4.93
CA ILE A 80 -1.21 -28.94 5.71
C ILE A 80 -1.95 -28.26 6.86
N LEU A 81 -3.21 -28.60 7.05
CA LEU A 81 -4.10 -27.97 8.01
C LEU A 81 -4.74 -29.03 8.90
N ASP A 82 -5.15 -28.64 10.10
CA ASP A 82 -5.98 -29.45 10.97
C ASP A 82 -7.40 -29.61 10.41
N ASP A 83 -8.03 -30.76 10.67
CA ASP A 83 -9.23 -31.21 9.99
C ASP A 83 -10.45 -30.32 10.27
N LEU A 84 -10.60 -29.80 11.49
CA LEU A 84 -11.77 -28.99 11.86
C LEU A 84 -11.78 -27.63 11.14
N GLN A 85 -10.67 -26.88 11.24
CA GLN A 85 -10.54 -25.58 10.60
C GLN A 85 -10.53 -25.72 9.06
N ALA A 86 -9.85 -26.74 8.55
CA ALA A 86 -9.82 -27.02 7.12
C ALA A 86 -11.22 -27.32 6.59
N PHE A 87 -12.04 -28.08 7.32
CA PHE A 87 -13.41 -28.38 6.92
C PHE A 87 -14.27 -27.12 6.81
N GLU A 88 -14.18 -26.20 7.77
CA GLU A 88 -14.92 -24.93 7.70
C GLU A 88 -14.50 -24.07 6.50
N TRP A 89 -13.20 -23.87 6.32
CA TRP A 89 -12.67 -23.08 5.20
C TRP A 89 -12.99 -23.70 3.84
N LEU A 90 -12.98 -25.04 3.76
CA LEU A 90 -13.31 -25.79 2.55
C LEU A 90 -14.79 -25.63 2.18
N ASN A 91 -15.69 -25.75 3.16
CA ASN A 91 -17.12 -25.54 2.95
C ASN A 91 -17.46 -24.10 2.55
N LYS A 92 -16.75 -23.11 3.09
CA LYS A 92 -16.90 -21.70 2.69
C LYS A 92 -16.25 -21.38 1.34
N GLY A 93 -15.56 -22.34 0.72
CA GLY A 93 -14.88 -22.18 -0.57
C GLY A 93 -13.60 -21.33 -0.52
N TRP A 94 -13.09 -21.03 0.68
CA TRP A 94 -11.85 -20.26 0.86
C TRP A 94 -10.62 -21.07 0.47
N ILE A 95 -10.66 -22.38 0.72
CA ILE A 95 -9.62 -23.33 0.33
C ILE A 95 -10.21 -24.45 -0.51
N MET A 96 -9.35 -25.23 -1.13
CA MET A 96 -9.66 -26.50 -1.77
C MET A 96 -8.62 -27.55 -1.38
N LYS A 97 -9.02 -28.81 -1.33
CA LYS A 97 -8.13 -29.93 -1.02
C LYS A 97 -7.64 -30.55 -2.32
N GLU A 98 -6.32 -30.65 -2.48
CA GLU A 98 -5.68 -31.33 -3.60
C GLU A 98 -5.07 -32.64 -3.13
N MET A 99 -5.55 -33.75 -3.69
CA MET A 99 -5.00 -35.09 -3.53
C MET A 99 -4.35 -35.51 -4.85
N ARG A 100 -3.10 -35.98 -4.81
CA ARG A 100 -2.39 -36.50 -5.99
C ARG A 100 -2.06 -37.98 -5.81
N PHE A 101 -2.12 -38.74 -6.90
CA PHE A 101 -1.88 -40.18 -6.90
C PHE A 101 -0.51 -40.53 -7.49
N LYS A 102 0.04 -41.66 -7.04
CA LYS A 102 1.22 -42.31 -7.62
C LYS A 102 0.92 -42.82 -9.03
N GLN A 103 1.94 -43.39 -9.67
CA GLN A 103 1.89 -43.90 -11.06
C GLN A 103 0.79 -44.94 -11.32
N ASP A 104 0.31 -45.63 -10.30
CA ASP A 104 -0.80 -46.58 -10.36
C ASP A 104 -2.19 -45.92 -10.46
N GLY A 105 -2.28 -44.61 -10.24
CA GLY A 105 -3.55 -43.86 -10.24
C GLY A 105 -4.47 -44.18 -9.06
N LYS A 106 -3.98 -44.91 -8.04
CA LYS A 106 -4.77 -45.37 -6.88
C LYS A 106 -4.13 -45.00 -5.57
N THR A 107 -2.81 -45.17 -5.44
CA THR A 107 -2.12 -44.89 -4.19
C THR A 107 -1.95 -43.39 -4.03
N ILE A 108 -2.39 -42.86 -2.89
CA ILE A 108 -2.19 -41.44 -2.57
C ILE A 108 -0.69 -41.17 -2.42
N GLU A 109 -0.20 -40.19 -3.17
CA GLU A 109 1.16 -39.67 -3.06
C GLU A 109 1.23 -38.53 -2.03
N ARG A 110 0.27 -37.60 -2.10
CA ARG A 110 0.26 -36.40 -1.24
C ARG A 110 -1.10 -35.75 -1.17
N VAL A 111 -1.34 -35.05 -0.07
CA VAL A 111 -2.57 -34.28 0.19
C VAL A 111 -2.18 -32.91 0.74
N HIS A 112 -2.68 -31.85 0.13
CA HIS A 112 -2.47 -30.47 0.60
C HIS A 112 -3.72 -29.62 0.37
N TYR A 113 -3.83 -28.53 1.11
CA TYR A 113 -4.81 -27.48 0.86
C TYR A 113 -4.18 -26.35 0.03
N ARG A 114 -4.96 -25.85 -0.92
CA ARG A 114 -4.60 -24.73 -1.81
C ARG A 114 -5.69 -23.67 -1.78
N MET A 115 -5.36 -22.48 -2.28
CA MET A 115 -6.29 -21.36 -2.37
C MET A 115 -7.52 -21.76 -3.19
N GLY A 116 -8.71 -21.59 -2.62
CA GLY A 116 -9.98 -21.77 -3.32
C GLY A 116 -10.32 -20.55 -4.17
N TYR A 117 -11.23 -20.73 -5.14
CA TYR A 117 -11.62 -19.66 -6.06
C TYR A 117 -12.22 -18.44 -5.34
N ARG A 118 -13.00 -18.65 -4.27
CA ARG A 118 -13.58 -17.54 -3.50
C ARG A 118 -12.50 -16.66 -2.86
N LEU A 119 -11.46 -17.26 -2.29
CA LEU A 119 -10.33 -16.53 -1.72
C LEU A 119 -9.53 -15.78 -2.79
N PHE A 120 -9.32 -16.41 -3.94
CA PHE A 120 -8.68 -15.78 -5.09
C PHE A 120 -9.42 -14.49 -5.52
N VAL A 121 -10.73 -14.58 -5.77
CA VAL A 121 -11.55 -13.42 -6.16
C VAL A 121 -11.56 -12.35 -5.08
N TYR A 122 -11.65 -12.74 -3.80
CA TYR A 122 -11.61 -11.80 -2.70
C TYR A 122 -10.30 -11.00 -2.66
N LEU A 123 -9.15 -11.68 -2.77
CA LEU A 123 -7.84 -11.04 -2.75
C LEU A 123 -7.60 -10.15 -3.97
N GLN A 124 -8.11 -10.55 -5.14
CA GLN A 124 -8.09 -9.72 -6.34
C GLN A 124 -8.90 -8.44 -6.13
N LYS A 125 -10.16 -8.55 -5.71
CA LYS A 125 -11.02 -7.39 -5.39
C LYS A 125 -10.41 -6.49 -4.32
N LYS A 126 -9.76 -7.06 -3.30
CA LYS A 126 -9.06 -6.29 -2.26
C LYS A 126 -7.92 -5.47 -2.86
N THR A 127 -7.09 -6.10 -3.69
CA THR A 127 -5.97 -5.44 -4.39
C THR A 127 -6.48 -4.32 -5.30
N ASP A 128 -7.53 -4.59 -6.08
CA ASP A 128 -8.15 -3.61 -6.96
C ASP A 128 -8.70 -2.42 -6.18
N ARG A 129 -9.38 -2.66 -5.04
CA ARG A 129 -9.88 -1.59 -4.16
C ARG A 129 -8.75 -0.76 -3.57
N GLU A 130 -7.67 -1.38 -3.10
CA GLU A 130 -6.50 -0.67 -2.57
C GLU A 130 -5.82 0.18 -3.65
N HIS A 131 -5.76 -0.31 -4.90
CA HIS A 131 -5.24 0.44 -6.02
C HIS A 131 -6.15 1.62 -6.41
N GLN A 132 -7.47 1.39 -6.50
CA GLN A 132 -8.45 2.45 -6.77
C GLN A 132 -8.46 3.54 -5.69
N GLU A 133 -8.29 3.17 -4.43
CA GLU A 133 -8.20 4.14 -3.34
C GLU A 133 -6.94 5.02 -3.46
N LYS A 134 -5.80 4.45 -3.88
CA LYS A 134 -4.59 5.25 -4.17
C LYS A 134 -4.82 6.24 -5.32
N ILE A 135 -5.45 5.78 -6.40
CA ILE A 135 -5.81 6.64 -7.53
C ILE A 135 -6.71 7.79 -7.04
N ARG A 136 -7.72 7.47 -6.22
CA ARG A 136 -8.65 8.46 -5.68
C ARG A 136 -7.94 9.49 -4.80
N GLN A 137 -7.06 9.06 -3.89
CA GLN A 137 -6.29 9.95 -3.04
C GLN A 137 -5.38 10.87 -3.86
N PHE A 138 -4.73 10.33 -4.90
CA PHE A 138 -3.88 11.11 -5.78
C PHE A 138 -4.68 12.12 -6.60
N ALA A 139 -5.83 11.73 -7.16
CA ALA A 139 -6.73 12.64 -7.85
C ALA A 139 -7.26 13.75 -6.93
N SER A 140 -7.55 13.45 -5.66
CA SER A 140 -7.92 14.46 -4.66
C SER A 140 -6.80 15.48 -4.47
N TYR A 141 -5.56 15.01 -4.29
CA TYR A 141 -4.38 15.88 -4.24
C TYR A 141 -4.26 16.76 -5.50
N GLN A 142 -4.39 16.18 -6.69
CA GLN A 142 -4.27 16.93 -7.95
C GLN A 142 -5.33 18.04 -8.07
N LEU A 143 -6.57 17.76 -7.67
CA LEU A 143 -7.65 18.75 -7.65
C LEU A 143 -7.37 19.87 -6.65
N ASP A 144 -6.89 19.53 -5.45
CA ASP A 144 -6.56 20.54 -4.43
C ASP A 144 -5.36 21.37 -4.87
N ALA A 145 -4.33 20.74 -5.44
CA ALA A 145 -3.16 21.43 -5.99
C ALA A 145 -3.56 22.42 -7.10
N GLN A 146 -4.44 22.02 -8.02
CA GLN A 146 -4.94 22.93 -9.05
C GLN A 146 -5.67 24.15 -8.46
N LYS A 147 -6.51 23.95 -7.43
CA LYS A 147 -7.24 25.04 -6.78
C LYS A 147 -6.28 26.01 -6.09
N VAL A 148 -5.36 25.46 -5.30
CA VAL A 148 -4.38 26.23 -4.54
C VAL A 148 -3.47 27.02 -5.47
N LEU A 149 -2.88 26.38 -6.49
CA LEU A 149 -1.95 27.06 -7.39
C LEU A 149 -2.63 28.15 -8.23
N ARG A 150 -3.91 27.98 -8.61
CA ARG A 150 -4.68 29.03 -9.30
C ARG A 150 -4.99 30.22 -8.41
N GLY A 151 -5.24 29.98 -7.12
CA GLY A 151 -5.51 31.02 -6.13
C GLY A 151 -4.26 31.57 -5.44
N LEU A 152 -3.07 31.09 -5.82
CA LEU A 152 -1.83 31.42 -5.15
C LEU A 152 -1.46 32.88 -5.43
N VAL A 153 -1.49 33.69 -4.37
CA VAL A 153 -1.04 35.08 -4.39
C VAL A 153 0.06 35.20 -3.36
N PHE A 154 1.19 35.76 -3.79
CA PHE A 154 2.29 36.09 -2.90
C PHE A 154 2.19 37.57 -2.54
N ASP A 155 2.11 37.85 -1.24
CA ASP A 155 2.11 39.23 -0.74
C ASP A 155 3.49 39.89 -0.91
N ASP A 156 4.54 39.06 -0.98
CA ASP A 156 5.94 39.46 -1.13
C ASP A 156 6.59 38.78 -2.36
N LYS A 157 7.29 39.58 -3.18
CA LYS A 157 8.00 39.11 -4.36
C LYS A 157 9.21 38.23 -4.00
N GLU A 158 9.90 38.51 -2.90
CA GLU A 158 11.04 37.68 -2.48
C GLU A 158 10.55 36.29 -2.09
N ARG A 159 9.42 36.22 -1.36
CA ARG A 159 8.76 34.95 -1.04
C ARG A 159 8.36 34.15 -2.29
N ALA A 160 7.84 34.81 -3.32
CA ALA A 160 7.50 34.17 -4.58
C ALA A 160 8.74 33.53 -5.26
N VAL A 161 9.88 34.21 -5.22
CA VAL A 161 11.14 33.70 -5.77
C VAL A 161 11.62 32.48 -4.97
N LEU A 162 11.61 32.55 -3.64
CA LEU A 162 12.03 31.45 -2.76
C LEU A 162 11.22 30.17 -2.97
N LEU A 163 9.92 30.30 -3.22
CA LEU A 163 9.02 29.15 -3.40
C LEU A 163 8.93 28.68 -4.86
N SER A 164 9.52 29.38 -5.81
CA SER A 164 9.34 29.14 -7.25
C SER A 164 9.67 27.70 -7.69
N SER A 165 10.80 27.14 -7.26
CA SER A 165 11.20 25.76 -7.56
C SER A 165 10.20 24.74 -7.00
N LEU A 166 9.79 24.94 -5.74
CA LEU A 166 8.85 24.07 -5.07
C LEU A 166 7.46 24.12 -5.74
N THR A 167 6.97 25.33 -6.04
CA THR A 167 5.74 25.55 -6.79
C THR A 167 5.80 24.92 -8.17
N HIS A 168 6.96 25.00 -8.86
CA HIS A 168 7.15 24.36 -10.15
C HIS A 168 7.02 22.83 -10.04
N HIS A 169 7.71 22.19 -9.10
CA HIS A 169 7.59 20.73 -8.90
C HIS A 169 6.17 20.28 -8.59
N VAL A 170 5.46 21.00 -7.70
CA VAL A 170 4.05 20.72 -7.41
C VAL A 170 3.20 20.91 -8.67
N SER A 171 3.42 21.96 -9.46
CA SER A 171 2.68 22.21 -10.71
C SER A 171 2.87 21.11 -11.76
N VAL A 172 4.09 20.57 -11.88
CA VAL A 172 4.39 19.44 -12.78
C VAL A 172 3.69 18.17 -12.28
N SER A 173 3.73 17.92 -10.97
CA SER A 173 3.13 16.71 -10.37
C SER A 173 1.62 16.58 -10.54
N ILE A 174 0.91 17.71 -10.80
CA ILE A 174 -0.53 17.71 -11.12
C ILE A 174 -0.83 16.86 -12.36
N HIS A 175 0.12 16.75 -13.28
CA HIS A 175 -0.07 16.07 -14.56
C HIS A 175 0.43 14.62 -14.56
N TRP A 176 1.00 14.16 -13.45
CA TRP A 176 1.50 12.80 -13.35
C TRP A 176 0.36 11.78 -13.28
N LYS A 177 0.66 10.56 -13.70
CA LYS A 177 -0.12 9.36 -13.39
C LYS A 177 0.37 8.71 -12.10
N ILE A 178 -0.44 7.81 -11.53
CA ILE A 178 -0.07 7.13 -10.29
C ILE A 178 1.14 6.22 -10.47
N GLU A 179 1.33 5.66 -11.67
CA GLU A 179 2.49 4.84 -12.04
C GLU A 179 3.75 5.70 -12.08
N GLU A 180 3.67 6.88 -12.70
CA GLU A 180 4.78 7.85 -12.76
C GLU A 180 5.17 8.33 -11.36
N LEU A 181 4.19 8.55 -10.46
CA LEU A 181 4.47 8.85 -9.06
C LEU A 181 5.20 7.71 -8.35
N ALA A 182 4.82 6.46 -8.62
CA ALA A 182 5.41 5.28 -7.98
C ALA A 182 6.84 5.02 -8.45
N GLU A 183 7.19 5.40 -9.68
CA GLU A 183 8.51 5.21 -10.28
C GLU A 183 9.41 6.46 -10.22
N SER A 184 8.87 7.61 -9.80
CA SER A 184 9.61 8.87 -9.72
C SER A 184 10.84 8.79 -8.81
N ASP A 185 11.99 9.24 -9.34
CA ASP A 185 13.26 9.40 -8.62
C ASP A 185 13.29 10.65 -7.73
N LEU A 186 12.26 11.50 -7.78
CA LEU A 186 12.13 12.68 -6.93
C LEU A 186 11.76 12.34 -5.47
N PHE A 187 11.54 11.06 -5.18
CA PHE A 187 11.28 10.53 -3.85
C PHE A 187 12.17 9.32 -3.57
N PRO A 188 12.42 9.00 -2.29
CA PRO A 188 13.11 7.76 -1.94
C PRO A 188 12.40 6.52 -2.52
N SER A 189 13.16 5.63 -3.14
CA SER A 189 12.65 4.40 -3.77
C SER A 189 11.96 3.45 -2.79
N SER A 190 12.29 3.53 -1.50
CA SER A 190 11.65 2.77 -0.42
C SER A 190 10.24 3.25 -0.07
N TRP A 191 9.82 4.43 -0.52
CA TRP A 191 8.52 5.00 -0.15
C TRP A 191 7.38 4.38 -0.96
N SER A 192 6.33 3.99 -0.24
CA SER A 192 5.07 3.58 -0.85
C SER A 192 4.39 4.77 -1.57
N ALA A 193 3.57 4.48 -2.57
CA ALA A 193 2.79 5.50 -3.28
C ALA A 193 1.96 6.37 -2.33
N ILE A 194 1.35 5.78 -1.29
CA ILE A 194 0.56 6.52 -0.29
C ILE A 194 1.42 7.55 0.44
N LYS A 195 2.66 7.18 0.83
CA LYS A 195 3.58 8.10 1.48
C LYS A 195 4.01 9.23 0.54
N ARG A 196 4.27 8.92 -0.73
CA ARG A 196 4.59 9.92 -1.77
C ARG A 196 3.42 10.90 -1.99
N ILE A 197 2.18 10.42 -2.07
CA ILE A 197 0.97 11.27 -2.14
C ILE A 197 0.89 12.18 -0.91
N LYS A 198 1.09 11.63 0.30
CA LYS A 198 1.06 12.40 1.56
C LYS A 198 2.15 13.47 1.61
N CYS A 199 3.34 13.19 1.07
CA CYS A 199 4.41 14.17 0.91
C CYS A 199 4.02 15.29 -0.05
N LEU A 200 3.45 14.96 -1.21
CA LEU A 200 2.95 15.97 -2.16
C LEU A 200 1.88 16.87 -1.52
N THR A 201 0.95 16.29 -0.75
CA THR A 201 -0.04 17.06 0.01
C THR A 201 0.62 17.96 1.06
N PHE A 202 1.66 17.48 1.73
CA PHE A 202 2.45 18.30 2.65
C PHE A 202 3.13 19.49 1.94
N LEU A 203 3.78 19.27 0.79
CA LEU A 203 4.44 20.34 0.04
C LEU A 203 3.42 21.38 -0.45
N LEU A 204 2.23 20.94 -0.85
CA LEU A 204 1.13 21.85 -1.18
C LEU A 204 0.69 22.68 0.02
N ALA A 205 0.44 22.04 1.16
CA ALA A 205 0.08 22.70 2.41
C ALA A 205 1.17 23.70 2.86
N PHE A 206 2.44 23.34 2.67
CA PHE A 206 3.58 24.19 2.96
C PHE A 206 3.57 25.45 2.09
N ILE A 207 3.39 25.31 0.77
CA ILE A 207 3.26 26.46 -0.14
C ILE A 207 2.13 27.38 0.30
N MET A 208 0.96 26.82 0.67
CA MET A 208 -0.21 27.61 1.10
C MET A 208 0.05 28.45 2.35
N ILE A 209 0.68 27.89 3.39
CA ILE A 209 0.96 28.66 4.59
C ILE A 209 2.10 29.65 4.34
N SER A 210 3.13 29.24 3.61
CA SER A 210 4.29 30.08 3.35
C SER A 210 4.02 31.23 2.39
N SER A 211 2.95 31.20 1.58
CA SER A 211 2.57 32.32 0.72
C SER A 211 1.94 33.49 1.49
N HIS A 212 1.46 33.25 2.72
CA HIS A 212 0.73 34.25 3.53
C HIS A 212 1.35 34.51 4.90
N LYS A 213 2.23 33.62 5.37
CA LYS A 213 2.82 33.71 6.70
C LYS A 213 4.33 33.58 6.62
N GLU A 214 5.03 34.58 7.18
CA GLU A 214 6.49 34.64 7.15
C GLU A 214 7.13 33.55 8.01
N LEU A 215 6.56 33.28 9.20
CA LEU A 215 7.04 32.30 10.17
C LEU A 215 5.91 31.39 10.68
N PHE A 216 6.12 30.09 10.69
CA PHE A 216 5.13 29.11 11.15
C PHE A 216 5.76 27.83 11.71
N ASP A 217 5.11 27.22 12.69
CA ASP A 217 5.51 25.93 13.23
C ASP A 217 5.01 24.77 12.36
N TRP A 218 5.71 23.65 12.43
CA TRP A 218 5.36 22.39 11.76
C TRP A 218 3.86 22.03 11.87
N LYS A 219 3.28 22.16 13.07
CA LYS A 219 1.89 21.77 13.32
C LYS A 219 0.88 22.66 12.62
N GLU A 220 1.25 23.91 12.31
CA GLU A 220 0.37 24.86 11.64
C GLU A 220 0.12 24.46 10.19
N ILE A 221 1.09 23.83 9.53
CA ILE A 221 0.99 23.39 8.13
C ILE A 221 -0.23 22.48 7.95
N GLY A 222 -0.33 21.42 8.76
CA GLY A 222 -1.46 20.48 8.70
C GLY A 222 -2.75 21.06 9.28
N ALA A 223 -2.67 21.90 10.33
CA ALA A 223 -3.84 22.53 10.92
C ALA A 223 -4.55 23.46 9.95
N GLN A 224 -3.79 24.27 9.19
CA GLN A 224 -4.34 25.18 8.20
C GLN A 224 -4.89 24.43 6.99
N TYR A 225 -4.20 23.38 6.52
CA TYR A 225 -4.64 22.62 5.35
C TYR A 225 -5.94 21.84 5.59
N TYR A 226 -6.06 21.15 6.72
CA TYR A 226 -7.22 20.29 7.00
C TYR A 226 -8.33 20.95 7.82
N GLY A 227 -8.03 22.04 8.55
CA GLY A 227 -9.03 22.84 9.28
C GLY A 227 -9.83 22.12 10.38
N GLY A 228 -9.48 20.87 10.73
CA GLY A 228 -10.26 20.01 11.63
C GLY A 228 -9.43 19.30 12.70
N ILE A 229 -10.12 18.57 13.59
CA ILE A 229 -9.50 17.77 14.66
C ILE A 229 -8.52 16.77 14.04
N GLY A 230 -7.26 16.82 14.49
CA GLY A 230 -6.19 15.94 14.01
C GLY A 230 -5.32 16.52 12.89
N GLY A 231 -5.72 17.63 12.25
CA GLY A 231 -4.94 18.27 11.18
C GLY A 231 -3.51 18.65 11.60
N SER A 232 -3.33 19.13 12.84
CA SER A 232 -2.02 19.52 13.38
C SER A 232 -1.02 18.37 13.55
N LYS A 233 -1.46 17.12 13.42
CA LYS A 233 -0.61 15.92 13.47
C LYS A 233 -0.60 15.16 12.15
N ALA A 234 -1.24 15.70 11.11
CA ALA A 234 -1.48 14.97 9.86
C ALA A 234 -0.18 14.44 9.22
N PHE A 235 0.94 15.14 9.43
CA PHE A 235 2.22 14.82 8.82
C PHE A 235 3.27 14.26 9.80
N ASP A 236 2.97 14.16 11.11
CA ASP A 236 3.96 13.87 12.16
C ASP A 236 4.72 12.56 11.95
N ASP A 237 4.07 11.53 11.42
CA ASP A 237 4.67 10.21 11.18
C ASP A 237 5.92 10.25 10.28
N TYR A 238 6.06 11.29 9.45
CA TYR A 238 7.09 11.39 8.41
C TYR A 238 7.80 12.75 8.42
N LYS A 239 7.80 13.45 9.57
CA LYS A 239 8.29 14.83 9.66
C LYS A 239 9.67 15.05 9.04
N ASP A 240 10.68 14.36 9.55
CA ASP A 240 12.07 14.59 9.14
C ASP A 240 12.26 14.27 7.65
N GLU A 241 11.65 13.18 7.20
CA GLU A 241 11.67 12.73 5.81
C GLU A 241 11.01 13.72 4.84
N PHE A 242 9.89 14.33 5.23
CA PHE A 242 9.19 15.33 4.43
C PHE A 242 9.93 16.66 4.39
N ILE A 243 10.58 17.03 5.49
CA ILE A 243 11.46 18.21 5.53
C ILE A 243 12.64 18.02 4.59
N CYS A 244 13.31 16.85 4.59
CA CYS A 244 14.39 16.59 3.64
C CYS A 244 13.93 16.78 2.19
N VAL A 245 12.77 16.23 1.80
CA VAL A 245 12.24 16.40 0.44
C VAL A 245 11.91 17.86 0.12
N LEU A 246 11.33 18.59 1.08
CA LEU A 246 11.08 20.03 0.93
C LEU A 246 12.37 20.81 0.66
N GLU A 247 13.43 20.53 1.42
CA GLU A 247 14.71 21.21 1.29
C GLU A 247 15.41 20.84 -0.03
N GLU A 248 15.35 19.57 -0.43
CA GLU A 248 15.87 19.10 -1.71
C GLU A 248 15.14 19.74 -2.91
N TRP A 249 13.81 19.80 -2.89
CA TRP A 249 13.01 20.33 -4.00
C TRP A 249 13.06 21.86 -4.11
N SER A 250 13.22 22.54 -2.98
CA SER A 250 13.36 24.01 -2.96
C SER A 250 14.81 24.46 -3.16
N GLY A 251 15.78 23.63 -2.83
CA GLY A 251 17.20 24.02 -2.70
C GLY A 251 17.46 24.97 -1.54
N GLN A 252 16.53 25.08 -0.58
CA GLN A 252 16.60 26.00 0.56
C GLN A 252 16.33 25.24 1.86
N SER A 253 16.94 25.68 2.97
CA SER A 253 16.58 25.15 4.29
C SER A 253 15.13 25.50 4.64
N ALA A 254 14.46 24.64 5.40
CA ALA A 254 13.08 24.88 5.81
C ALA A 254 12.95 26.14 6.70
N GLU A 255 14.01 26.50 7.43
CA GLU A 255 14.09 27.73 8.23
C GLU A 255 14.02 29.00 7.35
N ILE A 256 14.76 29.02 6.23
CA ILE A 256 14.72 30.12 5.24
C ILE A 256 13.32 30.25 4.63
N LEU A 257 12.63 29.11 4.46
CA LEU A 257 11.26 29.07 3.95
C LEU A 257 10.21 29.41 5.02
N GLY A 258 10.61 29.81 6.24
CA GLY A 258 9.73 30.30 7.29
C GLY A 258 9.33 29.27 8.34
N MET A 259 9.82 28.03 8.26
CA MET A 259 9.48 27.02 9.25
C MET A 259 10.33 27.18 10.51
N ILE A 260 9.69 27.41 11.66
CA ILE A 260 10.38 27.47 12.96
C ILE A 260 10.29 26.11 13.67
N SER A 261 11.43 25.64 14.19
CA SER A 261 11.45 24.46 15.05
C SER A 261 11.24 24.88 16.50
N SER A 262 10.06 24.60 17.06
CA SER A 262 9.74 24.88 18.46
C SER A 262 10.49 23.98 19.48
N GLY A 263 11.55 23.25 19.08
CA GLY A 263 12.13 22.18 19.89
C GLY A 263 13.65 22.02 19.92
N LYS A 264 14.45 22.86 19.26
CA LYS A 264 15.92 22.83 19.43
C LYS A 264 16.42 24.17 19.95
N ILE A 265 16.82 24.20 21.22
CA ILE A 265 17.75 25.21 21.71
C ILE A 265 19.05 24.97 20.94
N THR A 266 19.28 25.72 19.86
CA THR A 266 20.57 25.71 19.17
C THR A 266 21.61 26.29 20.14
N PRO A 267 22.60 25.52 20.62
CA PRO A 267 23.67 26.09 21.40
C PRO A 267 24.50 26.96 20.46
N LEU A 268 24.36 28.28 20.58
CA LEU A 268 25.26 29.25 19.97
C LEU A 268 26.60 29.17 20.71
N TYR A 269 27.57 28.51 20.09
CA TYR A 269 28.96 28.52 20.58
C TYR A 269 29.65 29.78 20.08
N PHE A 270 29.85 30.74 20.98
CA PHE A 270 30.69 31.91 20.72
C PHE A 270 32.14 31.57 21.10
N ALA A 271 33.07 31.74 20.15
CA ALA A 271 34.51 31.78 20.43
C ALA A 271 35.00 33.23 20.26
N GLY A 272 35.27 33.91 21.36
CA GLY A 272 35.71 35.31 21.37
C GLY A 272 35.60 35.94 22.76
N HIS A 273 36.22 37.10 22.96
CA HIS A 273 36.08 37.85 24.21
C HIS A 273 34.69 38.48 24.29
N LEU A 274 33.77 37.81 25.00
CA LEU A 274 32.48 38.38 25.38
C LEU A 274 32.71 39.52 26.39
N ARG A 275 32.55 40.77 25.96
CA ARG A 275 32.39 41.91 26.87
C ARG A 275 30.91 42.04 27.23
N GLY A 276 30.52 41.42 28.34
CA GLY A 276 29.18 41.52 28.91
C GLY A 276 29.14 42.54 30.05
N GLY A 277 28.35 43.60 29.90
CA GLY A 277 27.83 44.35 31.04
C GLY A 277 26.83 43.49 31.80
N GLY A 278 27.30 42.86 32.89
CA GLY A 278 26.46 42.41 34.01
C GLY A 278 25.51 41.24 33.76
N ARG A 279 26.01 40.01 33.86
CA ARG A 279 25.52 38.94 34.77
C ARG A 279 26.35 37.66 34.60
N VAL A 280 26.66 37.02 35.73
CA VAL A 280 27.61 35.91 35.88
C VAL A 280 27.12 34.64 35.22
N PHE A 281 27.95 34.04 34.35
CA PHE A 281 27.83 32.64 33.94
C PHE A 281 28.98 31.83 34.57
N ARG A 282 28.65 30.75 35.28
CA ARG A 282 29.64 29.80 35.81
C ARG A 282 30.25 29.00 34.66
N ARG A 283 31.58 29.03 34.55
CA ARG A 283 32.37 28.08 33.74
C ARG A 283 32.22 26.67 34.29
N VAL A 284 31.92 25.70 33.41
CA VAL A 284 32.25 24.29 33.66
C VAL A 284 33.47 24.00 32.78
N LEU A 285 34.61 23.73 33.43
CA LEU A 285 35.80 23.16 32.78
C LEU A 285 35.59 21.65 32.65
N PHE A 286 35.84 21.09 31.47
CA PHE A 286 36.21 19.68 31.34
C PHE A 286 37.71 19.63 31.01
N MET A 287 38.49 18.97 31.88
CA MET A 287 39.82 18.46 31.53
C MET A 287 39.64 17.10 30.84
N HIS A 288 40.55 16.82 29.91
CA HIS A 288 40.68 15.60 29.11
C HIS A 288 40.62 14.31 29.92
#